data_AF-A0A2D9HD66-F1
#
_entry.id   AF-A0A2D9HD66-F1
#
_cell.length_a   1.000
_cell.length_b   1.000
_cell.length_c   1.000
_cell.angle_alpha   90.00
_cell.angle_beta   90.00
_cell.angle_gamma   90.00
#
_symmetry.space_group_name_H-M   'P 1'
#
loop_
_entity.id
_entity.type
_entity.pdbx_description
1 polymer ?
#
loop_
_entity_poly.entity_id
_entity_poly.type
_entity_poly.pdbx_seq_one_letter_code
_entity_poly.pdbx_strand_id
1 'polypeptide(L)'
;MLLDGGGNSDEEALCLALDVEYHRMLCLEDKVKRMVATEGPLAALCYSESLIIRRAMTNCHLLGHYVGEALLALHDDWVAAFSACPEGCQYGCHHGVLEGYVAQQALRPDEAEVAIRGIAREVADICDSLSARDEPPWSRCVHGLGHGLVASGYLSLETVVSVCEGSGDTTFTVTCLGGAFMEWVDRYLEISEEELLELTPQICPEFENWRHRQLCASAVGEGFMWFTAMDTERAQEMCGYVGDFQEGVWCREGAREARTGRGLTADCDR
;
A
#
# COMPACT_ATOMS: atom_id res chain seq x y z
N MET A 1 19.98 35.77 -9.16
CA MET A 1 19.52 34.99 -10.32
C MET A 1 18.18 34.42 -9.94
N LEU A 2 17.14 34.85 -10.64
CA LEU A 2 15.80 34.26 -10.54
C LEU A 2 15.69 33.20 -11.65
N LEU A 3 14.78 32.25 -11.40
CA LEU A 3 14.23 31.21 -12.28
C LEU A 3 14.90 29.83 -12.17
N ASP A 4 14.34 29.00 -11.29
CA ASP A 4 13.90 27.65 -11.69
C ASP A 4 12.65 27.27 -10.90
N GLY A 5 11.50 27.77 -11.37
CA GLY A 5 10.16 27.38 -10.92
C GLY A 5 9.37 26.65 -12.01
N GLY A 6 10.01 26.31 -13.14
CA GLY A 6 9.37 25.68 -14.30
C GLY A 6 9.45 24.14 -14.30
N GLY A 7 10.41 23.54 -13.60
CA GLY A 7 10.60 22.08 -13.63
C GLY A 7 9.48 21.27 -12.97
N ASN A 8 8.89 21.79 -11.89
CA ASN A 8 7.90 21.05 -11.09
C ASN A 8 6.52 20.96 -11.74
N SER A 9 6.10 21.97 -12.51
CA SER A 9 4.79 21.95 -13.20
C SER A 9 4.82 21.08 -14.45
N ASP A 10 5.95 21.07 -15.16
CA ASP A 10 6.10 20.32 -16.41
C ASP A 10 6.19 18.81 -16.13
N GLU A 11 6.88 18.40 -15.06
CA GLU A 11 6.94 17.00 -14.60
C GLU A 11 5.56 16.44 -14.24
N GLU A 12 4.77 17.18 -13.46
CA GLU A 12 3.42 16.75 -13.09
C GLU A 12 2.53 16.58 -14.33
N ALA A 13 2.56 17.56 -15.24
CA ALA A 13 1.77 17.49 -16.46
C ALA A 13 2.13 16.27 -17.33
N LEU A 14 3.42 15.93 -17.39
CA LEU A 14 3.90 14.73 -18.08
C LEU A 14 3.36 13.44 -17.43
N CYS A 15 3.46 13.32 -16.11
CA CYS A 15 2.96 12.13 -15.40
C CYS A 15 1.44 11.99 -15.51
N LEU A 16 0.70 13.08 -15.40
CA LEU A 16 -0.76 13.07 -15.47
C LEU A 16 -1.30 12.82 -16.89
N ALA A 17 -0.44 12.87 -17.92
CA ALA A 17 -0.80 12.52 -19.28
C ALA A 17 -0.80 11.00 -19.55
N LEU A 18 -0.34 10.17 -18.60
CA LEU A 18 -0.37 8.71 -18.72
C LEU A 18 -1.81 8.17 -18.66
N ASP A 19 -2.10 7.12 -19.42
CA ASP A 19 -3.45 6.59 -19.58
C ASP A 19 -3.95 5.85 -18.32
N VAL A 20 -3.06 5.08 -17.68
CA VAL A 20 -3.37 4.29 -16.48
C VAL A 20 -3.04 5.10 -15.22
N GLU A 21 -3.99 5.22 -14.30
CA GLU A 21 -3.81 6.01 -13.08
C GLU A 21 -2.67 5.49 -12.18
N TYR A 22 -2.51 4.17 -12.08
CA TYR A 22 -1.40 3.56 -11.34
C TYR A 22 -0.02 4.01 -11.89
N HIS A 23 0.13 4.08 -13.23
CA HIS A 23 1.35 4.61 -13.86
C HIS A 23 1.57 6.10 -13.58
N ARG A 24 0.50 6.90 -13.44
CA ARG A 24 0.62 8.31 -13.01
C ARG A 24 1.25 8.41 -11.62
N MET A 25 0.82 7.56 -10.69
CA MET A 25 1.35 7.55 -9.33
C MET A 25 2.82 7.13 -9.31
N LEU A 26 3.18 6.05 -10.01
CA LEU A 26 4.58 5.63 -10.17
C LEU A 26 5.47 6.74 -10.74
N CYS A 27 4.99 7.43 -11.78
CA CYS A 27 5.72 8.56 -12.38
C CYS A 27 5.93 9.73 -11.40
N LEU A 28 5.01 9.95 -10.46
CA LEU A 28 5.08 11.04 -9.48
C LEU A 28 5.94 10.73 -8.25
N GLU A 29 6.47 9.51 -8.11
CA GLU A 29 7.29 9.07 -6.96
C GLU A 29 8.38 10.08 -6.61
N ASP A 30 9.25 10.35 -7.57
CA ASP A 30 10.41 11.21 -7.43
C ASP A 30 10.03 12.64 -7.00
N LYS A 31 8.92 13.15 -7.54
CA LYS A 31 8.37 14.46 -7.17
C LYS A 31 7.90 14.46 -5.72
N VAL A 32 7.11 13.46 -5.32
CA VAL A 32 6.57 13.35 -3.96
C VAL A 32 7.70 13.19 -2.94
N LYS A 33 8.67 12.30 -3.19
CA LYS A 33 9.83 12.11 -2.31
C LYS A 33 10.66 13.40 -2.16
N ARG A 34 10.85 14.18 -3.24
CA ARG A 34 11.49 15.50 -3.16
C ARG A 34 10.70 16.49 -2.31
N MET A 35 9.37 16.52 -2.43
CA MET A 35 8.53 17.41 -1.62
C MET A 35 8.66 17.11 -0.13
N VAL A 36 8.77 15.85 0.27
CA VAL A 36 9.05 15.50 1.68
C VAL A 36 10.36 16.14 2.15
N ALA A 37 11.41 16.05 1.35
CA ALA A 37 12.73 16.59 1.70
C ALA A 37 12.77 18.13 1.73
N THR A 38 11.97 18.83 0.90
CA THR A 38 12.03 20.29 0.76
C THR A 38 10.95 21.05 1.51
N GLU A 39 9.76 20.45 1.65
CA GLU A 39 8.55 21.09 2.17
C GLU A 39 7.94 20.34 3.37
N GLY A 40 8.34 19.09 3.59
CA GLY A 40 7.90 18.25 4.69
C GLY A 40 6.80 17.25 4.31
N PRO A 41 6.58 16.21 5.14
CA PRO A 41 5.68 15.11 4.80
C PRO A 41 4.20 15.55 4.67
N LEU A 42 3.75 16.52 5.47
CA LEU A 42 2.38 17.05 5.37
C LEU A 42 2.14 17.75 4.03
N ALA A 43 3.09 18.57 3.57
CA ALA A 43 2.98 19.26 2.28
C ALA A 43 2.92 18.26 1.11
N ALA A 44 3.75 17.22 1.15
CA ALA A 44 3.74 16.15 0.15
C ALA A 44 2.42 15.35 0.16
N LEU A 45 1.89 14.98 1.33
CA LEU A 45 0.62 14.27 1.43
C LEU A 45 -0.56 15.13 0.97
N CYS A 46 -0.57 16.42 1.35
CA CYS A 46 -1.57 17.38 0.90
C CYS A 46 -1.54 17.60 -0.61
N TYR A 47 -0.34 17.61 -1.21
CA TYR A 47 -0.21 17.58 -2.65
C TYR A 47 -0.88 16.34 -3.26
N SER A 48 -0.62 15.14 -2.71
CA SER A 48 -1.23 13.90 -3.18
C SER A 48 -2.76 13.91 -3.06
N GLU A 49 -3.32 14.37 -1.94
CA GLU A 49 -4.78 14.54 -1.77
C GLU A 49 -5.36 15.60 -2.71
N SER A 50 -4.61 16.67 -2.98
CA SER A 50 -5.04 17.72 -3.90
C SER A 50 -5.34 17.13 -5.28
N LEU A 51 -4.56 16.15 -5.75
CA LEU A 51 -4.75 15.52 -7.06
C LEU A 51 -6.13 14.85 -7.17
N ILE A 52 -6.65 14.31 -6.08
CA ILE A 52 -8.03 13.79 -6.01
C ILE A 52 -9.04 14.93 -6.00
N ILE A 53 -8.82 15.99 -5.21
CA ILE A 53 -9.73 17.13 -5.09
C ILE A 53 -9.96 17.83 -6.43
N ARG A 54 -8.90 18.02 -7.23
CA ARG A 54 -8.96 18.57 -8.60
C ARG A 54 -9.28 17.53 -9.67
N ARG A 55 -9.61 16.29 -9.29
CA ARG A 55 -10.01 15.18 -10.18
C ARG A 55 -8.94 14.82 -11.22
N ALA A 56 -7.68 15.03 -10.89
CA ALA A 56 -6.54 14.54 -11.67
C ALA A 56 -6.27 13.05 -11.42
N MET A 57 -6.64 12.57 -10.23
CA MET A 57 -6.62 11.15 -9.84
C MET A 57 -7.85 10.81 -9.00
N THR A 58 -8.05 9.53 -8.74
CA THR A 58 -9.14 8.99 -7.93
C THR A 58 -8.66 8.33 -6.64
N ASN A 59 -7.37 7.99 -6.59
CA ASN A 59 -6.66 7.47 -5.42
C ASN A 59 -5.33 8.23 -5.21
N CYS A 60 -4.80 8.16 -3.98
CA CYS A 60 -3.48 8.67 -3.61
C CYS A 60 -2.71 7.75 -2.67
N HIS A 61 -3.20 6.53 -2.42
CA HIS A 61 -2.60 5.60 -1.44
C HIS A 61 -1.10 5.35 -1.70
N LEU A 62 -0.75 4.97 -2.93
CA LEU A 62 0.63 4.72 -3.35
C LEU A 62 1.51 5.97 -3.21
N LEU A 63 0.98 7.17 -3.49
CA LEU A 63 1.74 8.41 -3.23
C LEU A 63 2.01 8.60 -1.73
N GLY A 64 1.09 8.19 -0.87
CA GLY A 64 1.30 8.12 0.57
C GLY A 64 2.50 7.25 0.92
N HIS A 65 2.68 6.08 0.28
CA HIS A 65 3.83 5.21 0.55
C HIS A 65 5.15 5.94 0.29
N TYR A 66 5.24 6.65 -0.84
CA TYR A 66 6.42 7.46 -1.15
C TYR A 66 6.69 8.57 -0.14
N VAL A 67 5.65 9.16 0.46
CA VAL A 67 5.82 10.09 1.58
C VAL A 67 6.50 9.40 2.77
N GLY A 68 6.02 8.21 3.13
CA GLY A 68 6.55 7.40 4.23
C GLY A 68 8.00 6.96 4.02
N GLU A 69 8.32 6.44 2.84
CA GLU A 69 9.68 6.02 2.49
C GLU A 69 10.68 7.19 2.54
N ALA A 70 10.30 8.33 1.96
CA ALA A 70 11.14 9.53 2.02
C ALA A 70 11.27 10.06 3.45
N LEU A 71 10.21 9.96 4.25
CA LEU A 71 10.24 10.37 5.65
C LEU A 71 11.17 9.48 6.48
N LEU A 72 11.15 8.16 6.26
CA LEU A 72 12.09 7.23 6.88
C LEU A 72 13.54 7.59 6.57
N ALA A 73 13.86 7.97 5.33
CA ALA A 73 15.20 8.38 4.95
C ALA A 73 15.71 9.64 5.68
N LEU A 74 14.82 10.40 6.32
CA LEU A 74 15.13 11.59 7.12
C LEU A 74 15.20 11.32 8.63
N HIS A 75 14.95 10.09 9.08
CA HIS A 75 14.95 9.70 10.49
C HIS A 75 15.93 8.56 10.75
N ASP A 76 16.54 8.57 11.94
CA ASP A 76 17.45 7.49 12.38
C ASP A 76 16.72 6.21 12.81
N ASP A 77 15.40 6.31 13.04
CA ASP A 77 14.54 5.25 13.56
C ASP A 77 13.17 5.29 12.87
N TRP A 78 12.66 4.12 12.52
CA TRP A 78 11.39 3.98 11.84
C TRP A 78 10.20 4.36 12.73
N VAL A 79 10.28 4.19 14.05
CA VAL A 79 9.18 4.56 14.96
C VAL A 79 9.00 6.07 14.99
N ALA A 80 10.10 6.82 14.97
CA ALA A 80 10.08 8.27 14.84
C ALA A 80 9.47 8.70 13.49
N ALA A 81 9.88 8.08 12.38
CA ALA A 81 9.30 8.36 11.06
C ALA A 81 7.80 8.04 11.01
N PHE A 82 7.39 6.89 11.53
CA PHE A 82 5.99 6.44 11.59
C PHE A 82 5.14 7.42 12.40
N SER A 83 5.64 7.87 13.55
CA SER A 83 4.94 8.84 14.41
C SER A 83 4.86 10.25 13.80
N ALA A 84 5.76 10.57 12.88
CA ALA A 84 5.77 11.84 12.14
C ALA A 84 4.90 11.82 10.88
N CYS A 85 4.29 10.67 10.53
CA CYS A 85 3.42 10.58 9.38
C CYS A 85 2.13 11.40 9.55
N PRO A 86 1.77 12.23 8.57
CA PRO A 86 0.44 12.83 8.53
C PRO A 86 -0.64 11.78 8.24
N GLU A 87 -1.85 12.08 8.69
CA GLU A 87 -3.06 11.32 8.35
C GLU A 87 -3.52 11.64 6.93
N GLY A 88 -4.06 10.67 6.21
CA GLY A 88 -4.54 10.86 4.82
C GLY A 88 -4.04 9.77 3.87
N CYS A 89 -4.53 9.80 2.63
CA CYS A 89 -4.25 8.80 1.59
C CYS A 89 -4.28 7.35 2.09
N GLN A 90 -5.34 6.99 2.84
CA GLN A 90 -5.51 5.64 3.42
C GLN A 90 -4.32 5.19 4.28
N TYR A 91 -3.70 6.13 5.00
CA TYR A 91 -2.54 5.90 5.85
C TYR A 91 -1.28 5.44 5.10
N GLY A 92 -1.20 5.68 3.79
CA GLY A 92 -0.08 5.23 2.96
C GLY A 92 1.30 5.65 3.49
N CYS A 93 1.42 6.83 4.14
CA CYS A 93 2.67 7.24 4.78
C CYS A 93 3.16 6.21 5.81
N HIS A 94 2.25 5.71 6.65
CA HIS A 94 2.58 4.74 7.69
C HIS A 94 3.05 3.42 7.05
N HIS A 95 2.39 2.97 5.98
CA HIS A 95 2.77 1.74 5.27
C HIS A 95 4.14 1.88 4.61
N GLY A 96 4.40 2.98 3.90
CA GLY A 96 5.69 3.26 3.27
C GLY A 96 6.87 3.35 4.24
N VAL A 97 6.65 3.81 5.48
CA VAL A 97 7.69 3.73 6.53
C VAL A 97 8.05 2.28 6.84
N LEU A 98 7.06 1.40 6.97
CA LEU A 98 7.30 -0.02 7.28
C LEU A 98 7.89 -0.76 6.08
N GLU A 99 7.45 -0.47 4.87
CA GLU A 99 8.05 -1.00 3.63
C GLU A 99 9.53 -0.65 3.55
N GLY A 100 9.87 0.64 3.70
CA GLY A 100 11.24 1.10 3.71
C GLY A 100 12.07 0.47 4.83
N TYR A 101 11.49 0.34 6.03
CA TYR A 101 12.20 -0.27 7.17
C TYR A 101 12.51 -1.73 6.91
N VAL A 102 11.52 -2.54 6.51
CA VAL A 102 11.73 -3.97 6.21
C VAL A 102 12.73 -4.16 5.07
N ALA A 103 12.66 -3.33 4.03
CA ALA A 103 13.60 -3.37 2.90
C ALA A 103 15.05 -3.08 3.30
N GLN A 104 15.30 -2.08 4.18
CA GLN A 104 16.65 -1.72 4.63
C GLN A 104 17.37 -2.84 5.38
N GLN A 105 16.62 -3.71 6.05
CA GLN A 105 17.22 -4.77 6.85
C GLN A 105 17.58 -6.03 6.05
N ALA A 106 17.15 -6.14 4.80
CA ALA A 106 17.44 -7.27 3.94
C ALA A 106 18.86 -7.18 3.31
N LEU A 107 19.87 -6.89 4.13
CA LEU A 107 21.22 -6.52 3.70
C LEU A 107 22.00 -7.64 2.98
N ARG A 108 21.54 -8.90 3.06
CA ARG A 108 22.17 -10.05 2.40
C ARG A 108 21.13 -11.11 1.98
N PRO A 109 21.06 -11.51 0.69
CA PRO A 109 20.06 -12.46 0.19
C PRO A 109 20.08 -13.82 0.89
N ASP A 110 21.25 -14.29 1.36
CA ASP A 110 21.42 -15.60 1.98
C ASP A 110 20.96 -15.65 3.46
N GLU A 111 20.76 -14.50 4.09
CA GLU A 111 20.28 -14.37 5.47
C GLU A 111 18.92 -13.63 5.56
N ALA A 112 18.41 -13.16 4.42
CA ALA A 112 17.24 -12.26 4.34
C ALA A 112 15.98 -12.87 4.96
N GLU A 113 15.68 -14.16 4.73
CA GLU A 113 14.49 -14.78 5.33
C GLU A 113 14.56 -14.77 6.87
N VAL A 114 15.70 -15.17 7.44
CA VAL A 114 15.88 -15.21 8.90
C VAL A 114 15.83 -13.81 9.49
N ALA A 115 16.47 -12.84 8.83
CA ALA A 115 16.44 -11.44 9.22
C ALA A 115 15.00 -10.90 9.24
N ILE A 116 14.26 -11.06 8.13
CA ILE A 116 12.87 -10.57 7.98
C ILE A 116 11.94 -11.22 8.99
N ARG A 117 12.09 -12.52 9.29
CA ARG A 117 11.32 -13.16 10.37
C ARG A 117 11.63 -12.57 11.75
N GLY A 118 12.88 -12.17 12.01
CA GLY A 118 13.27 -11.47 13.23
C GLY A 118 12.63 -10.09 13.33
N ILE A 119 12.69 -9.33 12.24
CA ILE A 119 12.12 -7.97 12.12
C ILE A 119 10.61 -7.99 12.28
N ALA A 120 9.93 -8.97 11.69
CA ALA A 120 8.48 -9.08 11.84
C ALA A 120 8.05 -9.19 13.30
N ARG A 121 8.82 -9.89 14.13
CA ARG A 121 8.57 -9.98 15.58
C ARG A 121 8.87 -8.66 16.28
N GLU A 122 9.99 -8.02 15.96
CA GLU A 122 10.36 -6.72 16.53
C GLU A 122 9.30 -5.64 16.21
N VAL A 123 8.90 -5.54 14.95
CA VAL A 123 7.85 -4.61 14.50
C VAL A 123 6.52 -4.95 15.19
N ALA A 124 6.14 -6.22 15.30
CA ALA A 124 4.92 -6.63 16.00
C ALA A 124 4.91 -6.19 17.47
N ASP A 125 6.00 -6.41 18.20
CA ASP A 125 6.14 -6.00 19.60
C ASP A 125 6.05 -4.47 19.74
N ILE A 126 6.63 -3.72 18.80
CA ILE A 126 6.53 -2.26 18.77
C ILE A 126 5.11 -1.82 18.45
N CYS A 127 4.44 -2.41 17.45
CA CYS A 127 3.05 -2.09 17.12
C CYS A 127 2.13 -2.25 18.35
N ASP A 128 2.29 -3.33 19.12
CA ASP A 128 1.57 -3.58 20.38
C ASP A 128 1.84 -2.52 21.47
N SER A 129 2.96 -1.81 21.38
CA SER A 129 3.32 -0.71 22.29
C SER A 129 2.82 0.67 21.85
N LEU A 130 2.48 0.84 20.56
CA LEU A 130 2.04 2.13 20.01
C LEU A 130 0.65 2.53 20.51
N SER A 131 -0.28 1.58 20.56
CA SER A 131 -1.67 1.81 20.97
C SER A 131 -2.37 0.50 21.34
N ALA A 132 -3.62 0.58 21.81
CA ALA A 132 -4.46 -0.60 21.93
C ALA A 132 -4.75 -1.23 20.55
N ARG A 133 -5.07 -2.52 20.51
CA ARG A 133 -5.26 -3.29 19.26
C ARG A 133 -6.49 -2.88 18.46
N ASP A 134 -7.45 -2.23 19.10
CA ASP A 134 -8.64 -1.66 18.46
C ASP A 134 -8.45 -0.20 18.05
N GLU A 135 -7.27 0.38 18.28
CA GLU A 135 -6.95 1.75 17.91
C GLU A 135 -6.18 1.82 16.56
N PRO A 136 -6.40 2.89 15.76
CA PRO A 136 -5.80 3.01 14.44
C PRO A 136 -4.27 2.90 14.35
N PRO A 137 -3.45 3.43 15.29
CA PRO A 137 -1.99 3.33 15.18
C PRO A 137 -1.51 1.87 15.12
N TRP A 138 -2.07 1.00 15.96
CA TRP A 138 -1.78 -0.43 15.96
C TRP A 138 -2.13 -1.08 14.62
N SER A 139 -3.35 -0.84 14.12
CA SER A 139 -3.79 -1.51 12.89
C SER A 139 -3.00 -1.05 11.66
N ARG A 140 -2.67 0.24 11.56
CA ARG A 140 -1.80 0.80 10.50
C ARG A 140 -0.38 0.22 10.55
N CYS A 141 0.16 0.04 11.76
CA CYS A 141 1.48 -0.54 11.96
C CYS A 141 1.52 -2.01 11.52
N VAL A 142 0.56 -2.82 11.98
CA VAL A 142 0.48 -4.25 11.64
C VAL A 142 0.14 -4.46 10.15
N HIS A 143 -0.72 -3.62 9.58
CA HIS A 143 -1.05 -3.67 8.16
C HIS A 143 0.15 -3.28 7.30
N GLY A 144 0.85 -2.19 7.64
CA GLY A 144 2.09 -1.77 7.00
C GLY A 144 3.22 -2.79 7.09
N LEU A 145 3.32 -3.55 8.20
CA LEU A 145 4.23 -4.71 8.28
C LEU A 145 3.90 -5.73 7.19
N GLY A 146 2.62 -6.03 6.96
CA GLY A 146 2.17 -6.93 5.90
C GLY A 146 2.67 -6.50 4.51
N HIS A 147 2.51 -5.21 4.19
CA HIS A 147 3.08 -4.61 2.99
C HIS A 147 4.59 -4.83 2.92
N GLY A 148 5.33 -4.39 3.95
CA GLY A 148 6.79 -4.48 3.94
C GLY A 148 7.33 -5.91 3.79
N LEU A 149 6.66 -6.91 4.36
CA LEU A 149 7.02 -8.32 4.19
C LEU A 149 6.97 -8.76 2.72
N VAL A 150 5.93 -8.35 2.00
CA VAL A 150 5.77 -8.66 0.58
C VAL A 150 6.70 -7.80 -0.27
N ALA A 151 6.68 -6.47 -0.09
CA ALA A 151 7.50 -5.50 -0.81
C ALA A 151 9.01 -5.78 -0.72
N SER A 152 9.47 -6.41 0.37
CA SER A 152 10.86 -6.85 0.52
C SER A 152 11.37 -7.73 -0.63
N GLY A 153 10.49 -8.53 -1.25
CA GLY A 153 10.85 -9.44 -2.35
C GLY A 153 11.67 -10.67 -1.93
N TYR A 154 12.00 -10.83 -0.64
CA TYR A 154 12.81 -11.94 -0.15
C TYR A 154 12.00 -13.12 0.41
N LEU A 155 10.70 -12.92 0.66
CA LEU A 155 9.81 -13.95 1.19
C LEU A 155 8.84 -14.44 0.10
N SER A 156 8.62 -15.76 0.04
CA SER A 156 7.48 -16.30 -0.70
C SER A 156 6.17 -15.88 -0.01
N LEU A 157 5.05 -15.83 -0.74
CA LEU A 157 3.76 -15.46 -0.15
C LEU A 157 3.34 -16.43 0.97
N GLU A 158 3.64 -17.72 0.83
CA GLU A 158 3.40 -18.73 1.88
C GLU A 158 4.23 -18.44 3.13
N THR A 159 5.46 -17.94 2.95
CA THR A 159 6.32 -17.55 4.05
C THR A 159 5.78 -16.31 4.76
N VAL A 160 5.29 -15.30 4.01
CA VAL A 160 4.63 -14.12 4.58
C VAL A 160 3.41 -14.53 5.40
N VAL A 161 2.57 -15.44 4.88
CA VAL A 161 1.41 -15.98 5.60
C VAL A 161 1.85 -16.60 6.93
N SER A 162 2.86 -17.47 6.88
CA SER A 162 3.41 -18.11 8.09
C SER A 162 3.97 -17.10 9.10
N VAL A 163 4.55 -15.99 8.64
CA VAL A 163 5.04 -14.92 9.52
C VAL A 163 3.89 -14.21 10.22
N CYS A 164 2.84 -13.81 9.49
CA CYS A 164 1.67 -13.16 10.07
C CYS A 164 0.95 -14.06 11.09
N GLU A 165 0.79 -15.36 10.78
CA GLU A 165 0.18 -16.36 11.67
C GLU A 165 1.03 -16.64 12.92
N GLY A 166 2.35 -16.44 12.84
CA GLY A 166 3.29 -16.72 13.92
C GLY A 166 3.04 -15.92 15.20
N SER A 167 2.25 -14.83 15.13
CA SER A 167 1.77 -14.07 16.30
C SER A 167 0.86 -14.88 17.21
N GLY A 168 0.15 -15.87 16.67
CA GLY A 168 -0.89 -16.63 17.38
C GLY A 168 -2.17 -15.83 17.69
N ASP A 169 -2.27 -14.58 17.22
CA ASP A 169 -3.44 -13.73 17.42
C ASP A 169 -4.23 -13.53 16.12
N THR A 170 -5.55 -13.72 16.21
CA THR A 170 -6.43 -13.63 15.02
C THR A 170 -6.47 -12.21 14.46
N THR A 171 -6.54 -11.20 15.31
CA THR A 171 -6.62 -9.80 14.86
C THR A 171 -5.33 -9.40 14.15
N PHE A 172 -4.18 -9.70 14.77
CA PHE A 172 -2.88 -9.47 14.15
C PHE A 172 -2.77 -10.17 12.79
N THR A 173 -3.12 -11.46 12.76
CA THR A 173 -3.02 -12.27 11.53
C THR A 173 -3.85 -11.67 10.41
N VAL A 174 -5.11 -11.34 10.66
CA VAL A 174 -6.00 -10.76 9.63
C VAL A 174 -5.53 -9.39 9.18
N THR A 175 -5.08 -8.53 10.10
CA THR A 175 -4.58 -7.19 9.77
C THR A 175 -3.28 -7.25 8.95
N CYS A 176 -2.33 -8.11 9.34
CA CYS A 176 -1.06 -8.32 8.64
C CYS A 176 -1.28 -8.91 7.24
N LEU A 177 -2.15 -9.93 7.13
CA LEU A 177 -2.49 -10.53 5.83
C LEU A 177 -3.24 -9.57 4.92
N GLY A 178 -4.04 -8.65 5.46
CA GLY A 178 -4.69 -7.60 4.68
C GLY A 178 -3.68 -6.79 3.87
N GLY A 179 -2.66 -6.23 4.54
CA GLY A 179 -1.62 -5.45 3.86
C GLY A 179 -0.74 -6.29 2.95
N ALA A 180 -0.41 -7.52 3.36
CA ALA A 180 0.37 -8.44 2.53
C ALA A 180 -0.34 -8.80 1.22
N PHE A 181 -1.63 -9.11 1.25
CA PHE A 181 -2.35 -9.45 0.03
C PHE A 181 -2.62 -8.24 -0.86
N MET A 182 -2.83 -7.05 -0.30
CA MET A 182 -2.89 -5.81 -1.08
C MET A 182 -1.59 -5.58 -1.85
N GLU A 183 -0.45 -5.61 -1.14
CA GLU A 183 0.88 -5.48 -1.75
C GLU A 183 1.17 -6.56 -2.80
N TRP A 184 0.67 -7.79 -2.58
CA TRP A 184 0.81 -8.87 -3.55
C TRP A 184 0.05 -8.59 -4.85
N VAL A 185 -1.18 -8.07 -4.75
CA VAL A 185 -2.03 -7.71 -5.89
C VAL A 185 -1.46 -6.53 -6.66
N ASP A 186 -0.84 -5.57 -5.99
CA ASP A 186 -0.29 -4.35 -6.61
C ASP A 186 0.72 -4.63 -7.74
N ARG A 187 1.43 -5.74 -7.66
CA ARG A 187 2.36 -6.24 -8.71
C ARG A 187 1.70 -6.49 -10.05
N TYR A 188 0.38 -6.66 -10.07
CA TYR A 188 -0.40 -6.91 -11.27
C TYR A 188 -1.12 -5.66 -11.78
N LEU A 189 -0.95 -4.49 -11.16
CA LEU A 189 -1.67 -3.27 -11.56
C LEU A 189 -0.91 -2.46 -12.62
N GLU A 190 0.32 -2.85 -12.94
CA GLU A 190 1.14 -2.18 -13.96
C GLU A 190 0.92 -2.72 -15.40
N ILE A 191 0.31 -3.90 -15.53
CA ILE A 191 0.10 -4.57 -16.82
C ILE A 191 -1.18 -4.09 -17.53
N SER A 192 -1.36 -4.54 -18.77
CA SER A 192 -2.58 -4.22 -19.53
C SER A 192 -3.83 -4.89 -18.93
N GLU A 193 -5.02 -4.32 -19.18
CA GLU A 193 -6.27 -4.92 -18.68
C GLU A 193 -6.49 -6.34 -19.22
N GLU A 194 -6.14 -6.59 -20.49
CA GLU A 194 -6.23 -7.91 -21.12
C GLU A 194 -5.37 -8.93 -20.36
N GLU A 195 -4.12 -8.58 -20.08
CA GLU A 195 -3.18 -9.43 -19.33
C GLU A 195 -3.61 -9.60 -17.87
N LEU A 196 -4.11 -8.54 -17.22
CA LEU A 196 -4.64 -8.60 -15.86
C LEU A 196 -5.81 -9.58 -15.75
N LEU A 197 -6.76 -9.53 -16.70
CA LEU A 197 -7.90 -10.45 -16.72
C LEU A 197 -7.49 -11.89 -17.00
N GLU A 198 -6.48 -12.11 -17.84
CA GLU A 198 -5.91 -13.45 -18.08
C GLU A 198 -5.24 -14.03 -16.83
N LEU A 199 -4.53 -13.20 -16.06
CA LEU A 199 -3.84 -13.61 -14.84
C LEU A 199 -4.74 -13.64 -13.61
N THR A 200 -5.89 -12.98 -13.63
CA THR A 200 -6.82 -12.86 -12.49
C THR A 200 -7.13 -14.19 -11.79
N PRO A 201 -7.40 -15.31 -12.49
CA PRO A 201 -7.64 -16.61 -11.85
C PRO A 201 -6.44 -17.16 -11.05
N GLN A 202 -5.24 -16.63 -11.28
CA GLN A 202 -3.97 -17.10 -10.72
C GLN A 202 -3.37 -16.13 -9.69
N ILE A 203 -3.94 -14.93 -9.52
CA ILE A 203 -3.41 -13.92 -8.60
C ILE A 203 -3.40 -14.45 -7.16
N CYS A 204 -4.49 -15.08 -6.73
CA CYS A 204 -4.57 -15.73 -5.44
C CYS A 204 -4.14 -17.19 -5.55
N PRO A 205 -3.09 -17.63 -4.83
CA PRO A 205 -2.74 -19.04 -4.75
C PRO A 205 -3.88 -19.89 -4.18
N GLU A 206 -3.83 -21.20 -4.44
CA GLU A 206 -4.74 -22.17 -3.82
C GLU A 206 -4.45 -22.30 -2.32
N PHE A 207 -5.09 -21.45 -1.50
CA PHE A 207 -5.01 -21.55 -0.05
C PHE A 207 -6.00 -22.59 0.49
N GLU A 208 -5.56 -23.49 1.36
CA GLU A 208 -6.49 -24.40 2.07
C GLU A 208 -7.38 -23.66 3.08
N ASN A 209 -6.86 -22.58 3.68
CA ASN A 209 -7.58 -21.77 4.67
C ASN A 209 -8.53 -20.80 3.98
N TRP A 210 -9.84 -20.95 4.24
CA TRP A 210 -10.87 -20.10 3.64
C TRP A 210 -10.70 -18.61 3.95
N ARG A 211 -10.10 -18.24 5.11
CA ARG A 211 -9.84 -16.84 5.44
C ARG A 211 -8.76 -16.23 4.55
N HIS A 212 -7.72 -16.99 4.19
CA HIS A 212 -6.67 -16.52 3.29
C HIS A 212 -7.23 -16.31 1.88
N ARG A 213 -8.07 -17.24 1.42
CA ARG A 213 -8.81 -17.10 0.15
C ARG A 213 -9.69 -15.85 0.14
N GLN A 214 -10.43 -15.62 1.23
CA GLN A 214 -11.27 -14.43 1.39
C GLN A 214 -10.43 -13.15 1.32
N LEU A 215 -9.41 -13.02 2.16
CA LEU A 215 -8.60 -11.80 2.24
C LEU A 215 -7.88 -11.50 0.92
N CYS A 216 -7.32 -12.52 0.27
CA CYS A 216 -6.69 -12.34 -1.04
C CYS A 216 -7.72 -11.93 -2.11
N ALA A 217 -8.87 -12.60 -2.18
CA ALA A 217 -9.91 -12.25 -3.14
C ALA A 217 -10.45 -10.83 -2.90
N SER A 218 -10.63 -10.41 -1.65
CA SER A 218 -10.98 -9.03 -1.30
C SER A 218 -9.92 -8.03 -1.77
N ALA A 219 -8.63 -8.31 -1.53
CA ALA A 219 -7.52 -7.48 -2.03
C ALA A 219 -7.51 -7.37 -3.56
N VAL A 220 -7.85 -8.44 -4.30
CA VAL A 220 -8.02 -8.37 -5.78
C VAL A 220 -9.11 -7.36 -6.16
N GLY A 221 -10.23 -7.35 -5.43
CA GLY A 221 -11.30 -6.38 -5.64
C GLY A 221 -10.89 -4.94 -5.35
N GLU A 222 -10.07 -4.72 -4.32
CA GLU A 222 -9.48 -3.42 -4.02
C GLU A 222 -8.50 -2.99 -5.12
N GLY A 223 -7.61 -3.87 -5.58
CA GLY A 223 -6.71 -3.62 -6.68
C GLY A 223 -7.43 -3.27 -7.98
N PHE A 224 -8.56 -3.94 -8.30
CA PHE A 224 -9.39 -3.56 -9.45
C PHE A 224 -9.99 -2.17 -9.33
N MET A 225 -10.37 -1.73 -8.13
CA MET A 225 -10.82 -0.35 -7.92
C MET A 225 -9.70 0.65 -8.22
N TRP A 226 -8.45 0.35 -7.88
CA TRP A 226 -7.31 1.20 -8.22
C TRP A 226 -7.00 1.17 -9.72
N PHE A 227 -7.03 -0.01 -10.33
CA PHE A 227 -6.80 -0.21 -11.76
C PHE A 227 -7.80 0.57 -12.63
N THR A 228 -9.08 0.53 -12.26
CA THR A 228 -10.16 1.16 -13.04
C THR A 228 -10.42 2.63 -12.68
N ALA A 229 -9.49 3.29 -11.98
CA ALA A 229 -9.66 4.65 -11.48
C ALA A 229 -10.99 4.83 -10.72
N MET A 230 -11.25 3.90 -9.81
CA MET A 230 -12.42 3.82 -8.93
C MET A 230 -13.76 3.66 -9.65
N ASP A 231 -13.77 3.20 -10.92
CA ASP A 231 -14.98 2.74 -11.59
C ASP A 231 -15.48 1.45 -10.93
N THR A 232 -16.47 1.61 -10.05
CA THR A 232 -17.04 0.53 -9.25
C THR A 232 -17.81 -0.48 -10.09
N GLU A 233 -18.42 -0.05 -11.20
CA GLU A 233 -19.16 -0.97 -12.06
C GLU A 233 -18.16 -1.87 -12.78
N ARG A 234 -17.14 -1.28 -13.41
CA ARG A 234 -16.09 -2.04 -14.09
C ARG A 234 -15.33 -2.95 -13.14
N ALA A 235 -14.91 -2.47 -11.97
CA ALA A 235 -14.19 -3.28 -10.99
C ALA A 235 -15.02 -4.51 -10.52
N GLN A 236 -16.33 -4.35 -10.31
CA GLN A 236 -17.20 -5.47 -9.93
C GLN A 236 -17.42 -6.47 -11.07
N GLU A 237 -17.43 -6.01 -12.33
CA GLU A 237 -17.45 -6.91 -13.50
C GLU A 237 -16.16 -7.74 -13.60
N MET A 238 -15.00 -7.12 -13.37
CA MET A 238 -13.70 -7.81 -13.40
C MET A 238 -13.62 -8.93 -12.34
N CYS A 239 -14.29 -8.78 -11.19
CA CYS A 239 -14.43 -9.86 -10.20
C CYS A 239 -15.16 -11.12 -10.73
N GLY A 240 -15.77 -11.07 -11.91
CA GLY A 240 -16.31 -12.26 -12.59
C GLY A 240 -15.24 -13.20 -13.15
N TYR A 241 -13.98 -12.74 -13.25
CA TYR A 241 -12.83 -13.51 -13.72
C TYR A 241 -12.03 -14.15 -12.57
N VAL A 242 -12.38 -13.85 -11.32
CA VAL A 242 -11.72 -14.41 -10.14
C VAL A 242 -12.16 -15.85 -9.94
N GLY A 243 -11.16 -16.72 -9.76
CA GLY A 243 -11.23 -18.13 -9.39
C GLY A 243 -12.62 -18.77 -9.36
N ASP A 244 -13.09 -19.14 -8.16
CA ASP A 244 -14.42 -19.70 -7.99
C ASP A 244 -15.50 -18.65 -7.67
N PHE A 245 -16.76 -19.08 -7.72
CA PHE A 245 -17.91 -18.19 -7.48
C PHE A 245 -17.83 -17.45 -6.13
N GLN A 246 -17.34 -18.11 -5.08
CA GLN A 246 -17.27 -17.54 -3.74
C GLN A 246 -16.15 -16.50 -3.65
N GLU A 247 -15.00 -16.75 -4.27
CA GLU A 247 -13.93 -15.76 -4.39
C GLU A 247 -14.37 -14.52 -5.18
N GLY A 248 -15.14 -14.72 -6.25
CA GLY A 248 -15.78 -13.61 -6.97
C GLY A 248 -16.72 -12.78 -6.08
N VAL A 249 -17.40 -13.39 -5.10
CA VAL A 249 -18.22 -12.66 -4.12
C VAL A 249 -17.34 -11.80 -3.20
N TRP A 250 -16.28 -12.37 -2.64
CA TRP A 250 -15.35 -11.67 -1.75
C TRP A 250 -14.59 -10.53 -2.47
N CYS A 251 -14.22 -10.73 -3.74
CA CYS A 251 -13.68 -9.69 -4.59
C CYS A 251 -14.65 -8.51 -4.73
N ARG A 252 -15.93 -8.78 -5.02
CA ARG A 252 -16.93 -7.70 -5.11
C ARG A 252 -17.17 -6.99 -3.78
N GLU A 253 -16.97 -7.67 -2.64
CA GLU A 253 -17.02 -7.05 -1.32
C GLU A 253 -15.84 -6.10 -1.12
N GLY A 254 -14.60 -6.55 -1.37
CA GLY A 254 -13.40 -5.71 -1.30
C GLY A 254 -13.50 -4.46 -2.18
N ALA A 255 -13.96 -4.62 -3.43
CA ALA A 255 -14.18 -3.49 -4.33
C ALA A 255 -15.17 -2.44 -3.77
N ARG A 256 -16.19 -2.86 -3.02
CA ARG A 256 -17.16 -1.94 -2.39
C ARG A 256 -16.57 -1.23 -1.18
N GLU A 257 -15.74 -1.93 -0.40
CA GLU A 257 -15.05 -1.37 0.77
C GLU A 257 -14.07 -0.28 0.34
N ALA A 258 -13.23 -0.54 -0.67
CA ALA A 258 -12.29 0.43 -1.23
C ALA A 258 -12.97 1.73 -1.68
N ARG A 259 -14.18 1.65 -2.28
CA ARG A 259 -14.95 2.84 -2.68
C ARG A 259 -15.21 3.82 -1.52
N THR A 260 -15.47 3.29 -0.33
CA THR A 260 -15.79 4.10 0.86
C THR A 260 -14.55 4.65 1.55
N GLY A 261 -13.38 4.05 1.29
CA GLY A 261 -12.13 4.30 1.98
C GLY A 261 -11.27 5.44 1.44
N ARG A 262 -11.74 6.34 0.56
CA ARG A 262 -10.87 7.34 -0.15
C ARG A 262 -9.94 8.19 0.73
N GLY A 263 -10.14 8.25 2.04
CA GLY A 263 -9.09 8.61 3.00
C GLY A 263 -8.53 10.02 2.85
N LEU A 264 -9.33 10.98 2.36
CA LEU A 264 -8.96 12.41 2.30
C LEU A 264 -9.10 13.02 3.69
N THR A 265 -8.03 13.00 4.48
CA THR A 265 -8.05 13.44 5.88
C THR A 265 -6.82 14.25 6.28
N ALA A 266 -5.94 14.57 5.35
CA ALA A 266 -4.79 15.42 5.66
C ALA A 266 -5.25 16.82 6.06
N ASP A 267 -4.65 17.36 7.14
CA ASP A 267 -4.95 18.68 7.66
C ASP A 267 -4.21 19.76 6.85
N CYS A 268 -4.65 19.94 5.60
CA CYS A 268 -3.98 20.77 4.60
C CYS A 268 -4.23 22.28 4.75
N ASP A 269 -5.04 22.67 5.74
CA ASP A 269 -5.36 24.06 6.04
C ASP A 269 -4.42 24.69 7.09
N ARG A 270 -3.40 23.94 7.56
CA ARG A 270 -2.43 24.37 8.59
C ARG A 270 -1.05 24.70 8.05
#